data_AF-A0A5E4D6C5-F1
#
_entry.id   AF-A0A5E4D6C5-F1
#
_cell.length_a   1.000
_cell.length_b   1.000
_cell.length_c   1.000
_cell.angle_alpha   90.00
_cell.angle_beta   90.00
_cell.angle_gamma   90.00
#
_symmetry.space_group_name_H-M   'P 1'
#
loop_
_entity.id
_entity.type
_entity.pdbx_description
1 polymer ?
#
loop_
_entity_poly.entity_id
_entity_poly.type
_entity_poly.pdbx_seq_one_letter_code
_entity_poly.pdbx_strand_id
1 'polypeptide(L)' 'IIYLTSSLSHLEPTTLFLMVCAQDGGGLTAAVNADITIHILQTALAPAEFERPKYTFSVYEDVPEDSPVGTVKARESL' A
#
# COMPACT_ATOMS: atom_id res chain seq x y z
N ILE A 1 -25.05 -3.90 -1.99
CA ILE A 1 -23.66 -4.23 -1.62
C ILE A 1 -22.76 -3.25 -2.35
N ILE A 2 -21.81 -2.62 -1.65
CA ILE A 2 -20.82 -1.73 -2.26
C ILE A 2 -19.58 -2.55 -2.54
N TYR A 3 -19.04 -2.48 -3.75
CA TYR A 3 -17.85 -3.19 -4.18
C TYR A 3 -17.08 -2.36 -5.19
N LEU A 4 -15.78 -2.66 -5.34
CA LEU A 4 -14.92 -2.01 -6.32
C LEU A 4 -15.18 -2.58 -7.71
N THR A 5 -15.40 -1.71 -8.69
CA THR A 5 -15.52 -2.07 -10.11
C THR A 5 -14.17 -2.04 -10.84
N SER A 6 -13.17 -1.38 -10.27
CA SER A 6 -11.80 -1.25 -10.80
C SER A 6 -10.79 -1.09 -9.65
N SER A 7 -9.50 -1.22 -9.98
CA SER A 7 -8.41 -0.98 -9.01
C SER A 7 -8.30 0.51 -8.66
N LEU A 8 -7.96 0.78 -7.39
CA LEU A 8 -7.65 2.12 -6.88
C LEU A 8 -6.14 2.36 -6.71
N SER A 9 -5.28 1.45 -7.17
CA SER A 9 -3.82 1.51 -6.98
C SER A 9 -3.14 2.77 -7.52
N HIS A 10 -3.77 3.49 -8.45
CA HIS A 10 -3.25 4.74 -9.03
C HIS A 10 -3.64 5.99 -8.24
N LEU A 11 -4.44 5.83 -7.17
CA LEU A 11 -4.86 6.94 -6.33
C LEU A 11 -3.92 7.05 -5.14
N GLU A 12 -3.41 8.26 -4.94
CA GLU A 12 -2.78 8.66 -3.68
C GLU A 12 -3.79 8.58 -2.52
N PRO A 13 -3.32 8.50 -1.27
CA PRO A 13 -4.19 8.49 -0.11
C PRO A 13 -5.18 9.65 -0.14
N THR A 14 -6.47 9.32 -0.14
CA THR A 14 -7.53 10.31 -0.32
C THR A 14 -8.84 9.86 0.33
N THR A 15 -9.80 10.78 0.45
CA THR A 15 -11.13 10.50 0.97
C THR A 15 -12.18 10.78 -0.10
N LEU A 16 -13.06 9.81 -0.33
CA LEU A 16 -14.21 9.93 -1.24
C LEU A 16 -15.50 9.99 -0.43
N PHE A 17 -16.42 10.84 -0.89
CA PHE A 17 -17.77 10.95 -0.33
C PHE A 17 -18.78 10.49 -1.37
N LEU A 18 -19.66 9.58 -0.98
CA LEU A 18 -20.79 9.11 -1.80
C LEU A 18 -22.09 9.31 -1.05
N MET A 19 -23.14 9.68 -1.77
CA MET A 19 -24.51 9.74 -1.27
C MET A 19 -25.35 8.71 -2.03
N VAL A 20 -26.03 7.82 -1.32
CA VAL A 20 -26.86 6.77 -1.93
C VAL A 20 -28.33 6.91 -1.53
N CYS A 21 -29.21 6.69 -2.52
CA CYS A 21 -30.66 6.75 -2.38
C CYS A 21 -31.23 5.32 -2.41
N ALA A 22 -32.33 5.08 -1.70
CA ALA A 22 -33.08 3.83 -1.78
C ALA A 22 -34.46 4.09 -2.38
N GLN A 23 -34.91 3.20 -3.28
CA GLN A 23 -36.26 3.21 -3.83
C GLN A 23 -36.89 1.84 -3.61
N ASP A 24 -38.13 1.80 -3.12
CA ASP A 24 -38.87 0.56 -2.93
C ASP A 24 -39.49 0.04 -4.24
N GLY A 25 -40.11 -1.15 -4.19
CA GLY A 25 -40.78 -1.75 -5.35
C GLY A 25 -42.03 -0.99 -5.83
N GLY A 26 -42.54 -0.05 -5.03
CA GLY A 26 -43.66 0.83 -5.36
C GLY A 26 -43.23 2.17 -5.96
N GLY A 27 -41.92 2.42 -6.06
CA GLY A 27 -41.35 3.63 -6.65
C GLY A 27 -41.15 4.77 -5.66
N LEU A 28 -41.41 4.58 -4.36
CA LEU A 28 -41.16 5.59 -3.35
C LEU A 28 -39.66 5.63 -2.98
N THR A 29 -39.07 6.81 -3.03
CA THR A 29 -37.69 7.04 -2.59
C THR A 29 -37.65 7.35 -1.10
N ALA A 30 -36.63 6.87 -0.40
CA ALA A 30 -36.38 7.22 0.99
C ALA A 30 -36.24 8.75 1.14
N ALA A 31 -36.79 9.29 2.23
CA ALA A 31 -36.75 10.74 2.50
C ALA A 31 -35.34 11.26 2.81
N VAL A 32 -34.45 10.38 3.26
CA VAL A 32 -33.08 10.71 3.65
C VAL A 32 -32.14 9.77 2.93
N ASN A 33 -31.14 10.35 2.27
CA ASN A 33 -30.07 9.59 1.63
C ASN A 33 -29.04 9.17 2.67
N ALA A 34 -28.29 8.11 2.39
CA ALA A 34 -27.19 7.69 3.24
C ALA A 34 -25.87 8.26 2.71
N ASP A 35 -25.11 8.89 3.60
CA ASP A 35 -23.75 9.35 3.34
C ASP A 35 -22.74 8.23 3.62
N ILE A 36 -21.78 8.06 2.71
CA ILE A 36 -20.72 7.06 2.78
C ILE A 36 -19.40 7.78 2.63
N THR A 37 -18.52 7.59 3.61
CA THR A 37 -17.13 8.05 3.55
C THR A 37 -16.22 6.87 3.27
N ILE A 38 -15.41 6.97 2.22
CA ILE A 38 -14.42 5.95 1.85
C ILE A 38 -13.04 6.55 2.02
N HIS A 39 -12.23 5.92 2.86
CA HIS A 39 -10.82 6.27 3.00
C HIS A 39 -9.99 5.35 2.11
N ILE A 40 -9.30 5.94 1.13
CA ILE A 40 -8.30 5.26 0.33
C ILE A 40 -6.98 5.45 1.06
N LEU A 41 -6.44 4.34 1.56
CA LEU A 41 -5.17 4.30 2.28
C LEU A 41 -4.05 3.95 1.32
N GLN A 42 -2.83 4.42 1.62
CA GLN A 42 -1.63 3.96 0.94
C GLN A 42 -1.57 2.44 1.08
N THR A 43 -1.45 1.73 -0.05
CA THR A 43 -1.15 0.29 -0.01
C THR A 43 0.25 0.13 0.58
N ALA A 44 0.48 -0.93 1.36
CA ALA A 44 1.74 -1.17 2.08
C ALA A 44 2.96 -0.86 1.20
N LEU A 45 3.91 -0.09 1.77
CA LEU A 45 5.18 0.24 1.12
C LEU A 45 5.75 -1.04 0.53
N ALA A 46 6.07 -1.00 -0.76
CA ALA A 46 6.55 -2.17 -1.46
C ALA A 46 7.74 -2.76 -0.69
N PRO A 47 7.87 -4.10 -0.63
CA PRO A 47 8.88 -4.72 0.20
C PRO A 47 10.26 -4.16 -0.14
N ALA A 48 11.10 -3.98 0.89
CA ALA A 48 12.45 -3.50 0.68
C ALA A 48 13.21 -4.50 -0.20
N GLU A 49 13.74 -4.02 -1.32
CA GLU A 49 14.56 -4.79 -2.24
C GLU A 49 16.02 -4.42 -2.07
N PHE A 50 16.89 -5.43 -2.00
CA PHE A 50 18.33 -5.21 -2.00
C PHE A 50 18.76 -4.47 -3.26
N GLU A 51 19.67 -3.49 -3.11
CA GLU A 51 20.15 -2.70 -4.24
C GLU A 51 20.87 -3.56 -5.29
N ARG A 52 21.42 -4.71 -4.87
CA ARG A 52 22.11 -5.66 -5.73
C ARG A 52 21.55 -7.07 -5.51
N PRO A 53 21.44 -7.89 -6.58
CA PRO A 53 20.99 -9.27 -6.47
C PRO A 53 21.99 -10.20 -5.77
N LYS A 54 23.26 -9.79 -5.68
CA LYS A 54 24.32 -10.52 -4.97
C LYS A 54 25.36 -9.55 -4.42
N TYR A 55 25.79 -9.81 -3.19
CA TYR A 55 26.93 -9.15 -2.56
C TYR A 55 28.02 -10.19 -2.29
N THR A 56 29.26 -9.86 -2.66
CA THR A 56 30.43 -10.69 -2.39
C THR A 56 31.41 -9.81 -1.61
N PHE A 57 31.86 -10.32 -0.47
CA PHE A 57 32.85 -9.66 0.38
C PHE A 57 33.99 -10.64 0.66
N SER A 58 35.15 -10.13 1.07
CA SER A 58 36.30 -10.95 1.44
C SER A 58 37.06 -10.24 2.55
N VAL A 59 37.62 -11.02 3.45
CA VAL A 59 38.37 -10.56 4.62
C VAL A 59 39.58 -11.46 4.81
N TYR A 60 40.65 -10.94 5.42
CA TYR A 60 41.83 -11.74 5.75
C TYR A 60 41.57 -12.58 7.01
N GLU A 61 42.31 -13.67 7.16
CA GLU A 61 42.14 -14.62 8.27
C GLU A 61 42.58 -14.06 9.63
N ASP A 62 43.47 -13.08 9.60
CA ASP A 62 44.09 -12.45 10.77
C ASP A 62 43.35 -11.19 11.23
N VAL A 63 42.16 -10.94 10.67
CA VAL A 63 41.35 -9.78 11.03
C VAL A 63 40.81 -9.91 12.47
N PRO A 64 40.92 -8.86 13.31
CA PRO A 64 40.43 -8.89 14.69
C PRO A 64 38.94 -9.17 14.79
N GLU A 65 38.54 -9.72 15.93
CA GLU A 65 37.13 -9.91 16.29
C GLU A 65 36.34 -8.60 16.16
N ASP A 66 35.05 -8.72 15.80
CA ASP A 66 34.10 -7.63 15.56
C ASP A 66 34.42 -6.70 14.37
N SER A 67 35.35 -7.08 13.48
CA SER A 67 35.63 -6.31 12.27
C SER A 67 34.51 -6.42 11.22
N PRO A 68 34.06 -5.31 10.63
CA PRO A 68 33.01 -5.34 9.61
C PRO A 68 33.53 -5.90 8.27
N VAL A 69 32.78 -6.81 7.67
CA VAL A 69 33.12 -7.46 6.39
C VAL A 69 32.53 -6.72 5.18
N GLY A 70 31.39 -6.05 5.36
CA GLY A 70 30.71 -5.35 4.27
C GLY A 70 29.40 -4.71 4.70
N THR A 71 28.79 -3.97 3.78
CA THR A 71 27.48 -3.34 3.97
C THR A 71 26.58 -3.72 2.82
N VAL A 72 25.39 -4.22 3.14
CA VAL A 72 24.30 -4.42 2.19
C VAL A 72 23.31 -3.26 2.33
N LYS A 73 22.66 -2.90 1.24
CA LYS A 73 21.67 -1.81 1.20
C LYS A 73 20.41 -2.31 0.56
N ALA A 74 19.27 -1.87 1.07
CA ALA A 74 17.96 -2.11 0.48
C ALA A 74 17.24 -0.78 0.28
N ARG A 75 16.37 -0.73 -0.72
CA ARG A 75 15.50 0.41 -1.03
C ARG A 75 14.06 -0.08 -1.12
N GLU A 76 13.10 0.81 -0.96
CA GLU A 76 11.71 0.48 -1.31
C GLU A 76 11.65 0.12 -2.81
N SER A 77 10.86 -0.90 -3.14
CA SER A 77 10.57 -1.22 -4.54
C SER A 77 9.73 -0.07 -5.13
N LEU A 78 10.11 0.39 -6.33
CA LEU A 78 9.52 1.55 -7.02
C LEU A 78 8.14 1.23 -7.61
#